data_AF-A0A3B8V6Y8-F1
#
_entry.id   AF-A0A3B8V6Y8-F1
#
_cell.length_a   1.000
_cell.length_b   1.000
_cell.length_c   1.000
_cell.angle_alpha   90.00
_cell.angle_beta   90.00
_cell.angle_gamma   90.00
#
_symmetry.space_group_name_H-M   'P 1'
#
loop_
_entity.id
_entity.type
_entity.pdbx_description
1 polymer ?
#
loop_
_entity_poly.entity_id
_entity_poly.type
_entity_poly.pdbx_seq_one_letter_code
_entity_poly.pdbx_strand_id
1 'polypeptide(L)'
;MKKVRKFLTALCIALSCSASLSALAACNGETQNNAITEYEITFLDKDGTPILNTKIKENDVPEFNGTLPALPENTAEYTYSWKWDKEFVAATGNASYKLILESTKRKYDVKFMDGETQIGATQNVEYGTIATKPADPQKAETAEKTYTFDGWYTAAEGGEKVTDFTVTGTAVYYAHYTSVTRKYDVKFMDGETQIGETQNAEYGTVATKPADPQKAETAEKTYAFDGWYTAAEGGEKVTDFTVTGAVTYYAHYTSVTRKYDVKFMDGETQIGATQNVEYGTIATKPADPQKAETAEKTYTFDGWYTAAEDGEKVTDFTVTGAVTYYAHYTYTIRSYTIRFLNGETVLKSVTLDYGTKLSVPEDISVEGYVIIGWNQDLPETVTGNADFVAVLAKELKQADAANFAAILAANPNDDYVLGSDIDFGGAELDGIGTFGGVFDGRGYALKNFKVKLNQYTATQWSYAFIANNAGTIKNVAITYTLKGNNGHEAVINENNGTIENVFVEVKMETTGWANAALVGINKGTGIIRNVIAVLTKDEGVSAGRLGAVVGADYNGTIHNAYGVCGDVIASSEDAFKTPYFEGWNNGSYVGNQNYTTMAELLEAKSAEFTEENGWNMTYFAKTFKSVLDSKNA
;
A
#
# COMPACT_ATOMS: atom_id res chain seq x y z
N MET A 1 -47.73 -28.13 87.09
CA MET A 1 -48.70 -29.05 87.73
C MET A 1 -47.98 -30.34 88.11
N LYS A 2 -47.91 -30.76 89.39
CA LYS A 2 -47.48 -32.11 89.89
C LYS A 2 -46.07 -32.63 89.49
N LYS A 3 -45.31 -33.45 90.25
CA LYS A 3 -45.24 -33.89 91.67
C LYS A 3 -43.87 -34.65 91.81
N VAL A 4 -43.01 -34.40 92.82
CA VAL A 4 -42.75 -35.26 94.03
C VAL A 4 -41.99 -36.59 93.72
N ARG A 5 -41.01 -37.16 94.47
CA ARG A 5 -40.66 -37.30 95.94
C ARG A 5 -39.12 -37.50 96.07
N LYS A 6 -38.36 -36.82 96.96
CA LYS A 6 -38.04 -37.04 98.41
C LYS A 6 -37.03 -38.14 98.79
N PHE A 7 -36.02 -37.74 99.59
CA PHE A 7 -35.55 -38.23 100.91
C PHE A 7 -34.70 -37.05 101.51
N LEU A 8 -34.52 -36.74 102.80
CA LEU A 8 -35.23 -36.99 104.09
C LEU A 8 -34.78 -35.87 105.09
N THR A 9 -35.67 -35.07 105.69
CA THR A 9 -36.07 -35.01 107.13
C THR A 9 -34.89 -34.92 108.15
N ALA A 10 -34.83 -34.02 109.14
CA ALA A 10 -35.91 -33.38 109.91
C ALA A 10 -35.66 -31.93 110.36
N LEU A 11 -36.77 -31.20 110.59
CA LEU A 11 -36.88 -29.95 111.37
C LEU A 11 -38.07 -30.15 112.31
N CYS A 12 -37.97 -29.74 113.58
CA CYS A 12 -39.11 -29.72 114.51
C CYS A 12 -39.31 -28.34 115.14
N ILE A 13 -40.58 -28.00 115.30
CA ILE A 13 -41.14 -26.73 115.80
C ILE A 13 -41.92 -27.05 117.07
N ALA A 14 -41.87 -26.18 118.09
CA ALA A 14 -43.04 -25.87 118.92
C ALA A 14 -42.81 -24.60 119.75
N LEU A 15 -43.65 -23.58 119.55
CA LEU A 15 -43.84 -22.47 120.47
C LEU A 15 -44.96 -22.77 121.47
N SER A 16 -45.04 -21.90 122.49
CA SER A 16 -46.20 -21.60 123.36
C SER A 16 -46.40 -22.45 124.62
N CYS A 17 -46.40 -21.78 125.77
CA CYS A 17 -47.65 -21.42 126.45
C CYS A 17 -47.41 -20.27 127.46
N SER A 18 -48.39 -19.38 127.62
CA SER A 18 -48.36 -18.30 128.61
C SER A 18 -49.60 -18.40 129.49
N ALA A 19 -49.43 -18.52 130.81
CA ALA A 19 -50.44 -18.16 131.80
C ALA A 19 -49.80 -18.01 133.19
N SER A 20 -49.98 -16.84 133.79
CA SER A 20 -49.77 -16.62 135.21
C SER A 20 -51.00 -17.07 136.00
N LEU A 21 -50.82 -17.57 137.23
CA LEU A 21 -51.45 -16.93 138.39
C LEU A 21 -50.83 -17.39 139.73
N SER A 22 -50.95 -16.48 140.70
CA SER A 22 -50.44 -16.56 142.06
C SER A 22 -51.24 -17.47 142.99
N ALA A 23 -50.57 -18.09 143.97
CA ALA A 23 -51.17 -18.45 145.26
C ALA A 23 -50.17 -18.22 146.40
N LEU A 24 -50.66 -17.66 147.51
CA LEU A 24 -49.93 -17.33 148.72
C LEU A 24 -50.48 -18.19 149.87
N ALA A 25 -49.65 -18.95 150.58
CA ALA A 25 -49.87 -19.38 151.97
C ALA A 25 -48.67 -20.17 152.52
N ALA A 26 -48.40 -20.04 153.82
CA ALA A 26 -47.36 -20.79 154.53
C ALA A 26 -47.90 -22.09 155.16
N CYS A 27 -47.03 -23.07 155.38
CA CYS A 27 -47.07 -23.93 156.58
C CYS A 27 -45.69 -24.55 156.87
N ASN A 28 -45.47 -24.95 158.12
CA ASN A 28 -44.20 -25.45 158.67
C ASN A 28 -43.85 -26.89 158.21
N GLY A 29 -42.57 -27.28 158.31
CA GLY A 29 -42.12 -28.66 158.09
C GLY A 29 -40.61 -28.87 158.16
N GLU A 30 -40.10 -29.02 159.39
CA GLU A 30 -38.76 -29.39 159.89
C GLU A 30 -37.60 -29.87 158.96
N THR A 31 -36.40 -29.46 159.39
CA THR A 31 -35.03 -29.85 159.00
C THR A 31 -34.71 -31.33 158.83
N GLN A 32 -33.69 -31.64 158.01
CA GLN A 32 -32.46 -32.38 158.42
C GLN A 32 -31.29 -32.04 157.45
N ASN A 33 -30.05 -32.09 157.94
CA ASN A 33 -28.82 -31.67 157.23
C ASN A 33 -28.01 -32.89 156.75
N ASN A 34 -27.28 -32.77 155.62
CA ASN A 34 -26.20 -33.69 155.25
C ASN A 34 -25.10 -32.94 154.46
N ALA A 35 -23.83 -33.33 154.61
CA ALA A 35 -22.67 -32.57 154.11
C ALA A 35 -22.38 -32.77 152.61
N ILE A 36 -21.61 -31.84 152.00
CA ILE A 36 -21.26 -31.78 150.57
C ILE A 36 -19.77 -32.06 150.37
N THR A 37 -19.41 -32.85 149.34
CA THR A 37 -18.03 -33.18 148.93
C THR A 37 -17.50 -32.23 147.83
N GLU A 38 -16.20 -31.90 147.87
CA GLU A 38 -15.52 -31.06 146.86
C GLU A 38 -14.18 -31.69 146.41
N TYR A 39 -13.83 -31.54 145.13
CA TYR A 39 -12.61 -32.04 144.50
C TYR A 39 -11.73 -30.91 143.97
N GLU A 40 -10.42 -31.15 143.91
CA GLU A 40 -9.43 -30.17 143.49
C GLU A 40 -9.11 -30.33 141.98
N ILE A 41 -9.42 -29.29 141.20
CA ILE A 41 -9.21 -29.25 139.75
C ILE A 41 -8.07 -28.28 139.44
N THR A 42 -7.09 -28.74 138.66
CA THR A 42 -5.89 -27.97 138.28
C THR A 42 -5.84 -27.76 136.77
N PHE A 43 -5.93 -26.52 136.32
CA PHE A 43 -5.65 -26.15 134.94
C PHE A 43 -4.16 -25.85 134.77
N LEU A 44 -3.55 -26.42 133.74
CA LEU A 44 -2.12 -26.41 133.46
C LEU A 44 -1.82 -25.72 132.12
N ASP A 45 -0.73 -24.96 132.06
CA ASP A 45 -0.18 -24.47 130.79
C ASP A 45 0.41 -25.60 129.93
N LYS A 46 0.94 -25.26 128.74
CA LYS A 46 1.55 -26.24 127.83
C LYS A 46 2.80 -26.94 128.35
N ASP A 47 3.45 -26.41 129.38
CA ASP A 47 4.66 -26.98 129.98
C ASP A 47 4.32 -27.84 131.22
N GLY A 48 3.14 -27.65 131.81
CA GLY A 48 2.64 -28.39 132.96
C GLY A 48 2.62 -27.57 134.25
N THR A 49 2.73 -26.24 134.16
CA THR A 49 2.63 -25.32 135.30
C THR A 49 1.16 -25.06 135.63
N PRO A 50 0.74 -25.11 136.92
CA PRO A 50 -0.60 -24.68 137.32
C PRO A 50 -0.85 -23.19 137.00
N ILE A 51 -1.88 -22.92 136.21
CA ILE A 51 -2.37 -21.57 135.87
C ILE A 51 -3.70 -21.22 136.56
N LEU A 52 -4.45 -22.23 137.02
CA LEU A 52 -5.60 -22.05 137.92
C LEU A 52 -5.85 -23.32 138.73
N ASN A 53 -5.91 -23.21 140.05
CA ASN A 53 -6.40 -24.25 140.95
C ASN A 53 -7.74 -23.82 141.54
N THR A 54 -8.72 -24.71 141.51
CA THR A 54 -10.05 -24.46 142.05
C THR A 54 -10.64 -25.71 142.71
N LYS A 55 -11.62 -25.52 143.59
CA LYS A 55 -12.40 -26.61 144.19
C LYS A 55 -13.80 -26.62 143.59
N ILE A 56 -14.19 -27.77 143.08
CA ILE A 56 -15.45 -28.00 142.38
C ILE A 56 -16.24 -29.05 143.13
N LYS A 57 -17.54 -28.84 143.29
CA LYS A 57 -18.42 -29.79 143.99
C LYS A 57 -18.58 -31.06 143.18
N GLU A 58 -18.82 -32.16 143.90
CA GLU A 58 -19.08 -33.46 143.29
C GLU A 58 -20.25 -33.37 142.28
N ASN A 59 -19.98 -33.78 141.03
CA ASN A 59 -20.82 -33.70 139.83
C ASN A 59 -20.91 -32.34 139.09
N ASP A 60 -20.28 -31.26 139.56
CA ASP A 60 -20.21 -30.00 138.79
C ASP A 60 -19.08 -30.06 137.73
N VAL A 61 -19.29 -29.44 136.56
CA VAL A 61 -18.26 -29.35 135.50
C VAL A 61 -17.33 -28.16 135.79
N PRO A 62 -16.00 -28.33 135.77
CA PRO A 62 -15.07 -27.24 135.98
C PRO A 62 -15.06 -26.28 134.78
N GLU A 63 -15.18 -24.98 135.05
CA GLU A 63 -15.02 -23.92 134.06
C GLU A 63 -13.66 -23.22 134.25
N PHE A 64 -12.94 -22.98 133.15
CA PHE A 64 -11.71 -22.18 133.19
C PHE A 64 -12.05 -20.69 133.04
N ASN A 65 -11.97 -19.95 134.15
CA ASN A 65 -12.14 -18.50 134.20
C ASN A 65 -10.82 -17.74 134.44
N GLY A 66 -9.68 -18.42 134.31
CA GLY A 66 -8.36 -17.82 134.40
C GLY A 66 -7.92 -17.12 133.10
N THR A 67 -6.73 -16.52 133.14
CA THR A 67 -6.10 -15.93 131.95
C THR A 67 -5.27 -16.99 131.22
N LEU A 68 -5.50 -17.19 129.92
CA LEU A 68 -4.65 -18.06 129.09
C LEU A 68 -3.26 -17.41 128.87
N PRO A 69 -2.17 -18.19 128.74
CA PRO A 69 -0.88 -17.68 128.31
C PRO A 69 -0.96 -16.99 126.94
N ALA A 70 -0.05 -16.04 126.68
CA ALA A 70 0.06 -15.43 125.35
C ALA A 70 0.40 -16.50 124.29
N LEU A 71 -0.22 -16.39 123.12
CA LEU A 71 0.13 -17.20 121.95
C LEU A 71 1.44 -16.70 121.32
N PRO A 72 2.22 -17.58 120.66
CA PRO A 72 3.31 -17.15 119.79
C PRO A 72 2.78 -16.26 118.66
N GLU A 73 3.61 -15.32 118.18
CA GLU A 73 3.27 -14.52 117.01
C GLU A 73 3.10 -15.41 115.77
N ASN A 74 2.07 -15.12 114.97
CA ASN A 74 1.82 -15.83 113.72
C ASN A 74 2.94 -15.58 112.72
N THR A 75 3.42 -16.64 112.06
CA THR A 75 4.46 -16.54 111.03
C THR A 75 3.85 -16.37 109.65
N ALA A 76 4.67 -16.35 108.59
CA ALA A 76 4.16 -16.48 107.22
C ALA A 76 3.55 -17.88 106.96
N GLU A 77 4.04 -18.91 107.64
CA GLU A 77 3.56 -20.29 107.44
C GLU A 77 2.39 -20.68 108.33
N TYR A 78 2.39 -20.30 109.62
CA TYR A 78 1.44 -20.78 110.62
C TYR A 78 0.69 -19.66 111.37
N THR A 79 -0.56 -19.95 111.71
CA THR A 79 -1.31 -19.27 112.78
C THR A 79 -1.48 -20.20 113.98
N TYR A 80 -1.41 -19.65 115.19
CA TYR A 80 -1.44 -20.42 116.44
C TYR A 80 -2.71 -20.18 117.26
N SER A 81 -3.20 -21.21 117.94
CA SER A 81 -4.31 -21.13 118.90
C SER A 81 -4.10 -22.09 120.08
N TRP A 82 -4.81 -21.86 121.18
CA TRP A 82 -4.81 -22.75 122.35
C TRP A 82 -6.05 -23.63 122.36
N LYS A 83 -5.87 -24.91 122.68
CA LYS A 83 -6.95 -25.83 123.07
C LYS A 83 -6.57 -26.61 124.32
N TRP A 84 -7.55 -27.20 125.00
CA TRP A 84 -7.29 -28.11 126.11
C TRP A 84 -7.01 -29.53 125.61
N ASP A 85 -6.25 -30.30 126.40
CA ASP A 85 -5.87 -31.69 126.11
C ASP A 85 -7.06 -32.65 126.03
N LYS A 86 -8.16 -32.29 126.70
CA LYS A 86 -9.45 -32.98 126.71
C LYS A 86 -10.56 -32.01 127.15
N GLU A 87 -11.80 -32.38 126.85
CA GLU A 87 -12.98 -31.62 127.27
C GLU A 87 -13.17 -31.67 128.80
N PHE A 88 -13.76 -30.61 129.35
CA PHE A 88 -14.04 -30.52 130.78
C PHE A 88 -15.25 -31.40 131.13
N VAL A 89 -15.04 -32.31 132.08
CA VAL A 89 -16.06 -33.27 132.55
C VAL A 89 -16.35 -33.08 134.04
N ALA A 90 -17.55 -33.50 134.47
CA ALA A 90 -18.03 -33.37 135.84
C ALA A 90 -17.05 -33.96 136.87
N ALA A 91 -16.84 -33.24 137.98
CA ALA A 91 -15.87 -33.62 139.00
C ALA A 91 -16.36 -34.82 139.83
N THR A 92 -15.79 -36.00 139.54
CA THR A 92 -15.94 -37.23 140.36
C THR A 92 -14.64 -37.61 141.08
N GLY A 93 -13.69 -36.67 141.14
CA GLY A 93 -12.32 -36.86 141.63
C GLY A 93 -11.45 -35.65 141.29
N ASN A 94 -10.26 -35.57 141.88
CA ASN A 94 -9.27 -34.55 141.51
C ASN A 94 -8.81 -34.82 140.06
N ALA A 95 -8.71 -33.75 139.26
CA ALA A 95 -8.33 -33.85 137.85
C ALA A 95 -7.50 -32.65 137.40
N SER A 96 -6.82 -32.80 136.26
CA SER A 96 -6.12 -31.69 135.61
C SER A 96 -6.36 -31.64 134.11
N TYR A 97 -6.38 -30.43 133.56
CA TYR A 97 -6.53 -30.15 132.14
C TYR A 97 -5.34 -29.32 131.68
N LYS A 98 -4.76 -29.63 130.53
CA LYS A 98 -3.50 -29.06 130.05
C LYS A 98 -3.68 -28.37 128.71
N LEU A 99 -3.09 -27.18 128.53
CA LEU A 99 -3.10 -26.52 127.23
C LEU A 99 -2.22 -27.24 126.19
N ILE A 100 -2.71 -27.30 124.97
CA ILE A 100 -2.01 -27.76 123.77
C ILE A 100 -2.00 -26.58 122.78
N LEU A 101 -0.82 -26.28 122.24
CA LEU A 101 -0.67 -25.32 121.15
C LEU A 101 -1.08 -26.01 119.84
N GLU A 102 -2.05 -25.44 119.14
CA GLU A 102 -2.48 -25.88 117.82
C GLU A 102 -1.95 -24.89 116.77
N SER A 103 -1.34 -25.40 115.70
CA SER A 103 -0.85 -24.60 114.58
C SER A 103 -1.56 -24.97 113.29
N THR A 104 -2.19 -24.00 112.65
CA THR A 104 -2.85 -24.15 111.35
C THR A 104 -2.04 -23.44 110.28
N LYS A 105 -1.78 -24.08 109.14
CA LYS A 105 -1.08 -23.44 108.03
C LYS A 105 -1.91 -22.30 107.44
N ARG A 106 -1.24 -21.20 107.13
CA ARG A 106 -1.83 -20.03 106.48
C ARG A 106 -2.14 -20.33 105.02
N LYS A 107 -3.21 -19.70 104.55
CA LYS A 107 -3.55 -19.62 103.13
C LYS A 107 -3.47 -18.19 102.65
N TYR A 108 -3.05 -18.00 101.42
CA TYR A 108 -2.89 -16.70 100.78
C TYR A 108 -3.66 -16.64 99.48
N ASP A 109 -4.14 -15.45 99.16
CA ASP A 109 -4.83 -15.20 97.90
C ASP A 109 -3.81 -14.99 96.78
N VAL A 110 -3.96 -15.79 95.72
CA VAL A 110 -3.20 -15.68 94.47
C VAL A 110 -4.16 -15.31 93.33
N LYS A 111 -3.78 -14.30 92.55
CA LYS A 111 -4.54 -13.80 91.40
C LYS A 111 -3.68 -13.75 90.14
N PHE A 112 -4.31 -14.01 89.01
CA PHE A 112 -3.72 -13.89 87.68
C PHE A 112 -4.51 -12.83 86.90
N MET A 113 -3.82 -11.91 86.22
CA MET A 113 -4.40 -10.71 85.61
C MET A 113 -3.91 -10.54 84.16
N ASP A 114 -4.80 -10.26 83.22
CA ASP A 114 -4.46 -9.79 81.87
C ASP A 114 -4.96 -8.34 81.72
N GLY A 115 -4.02 -7.39 81.73
CA GLY A 115 -4.32 -5.98 81.98
C GLY A 115 -5.10 -5.81 83.29
N GLU A 116 -6.26 -5.14 83.20
CA GLU A 116 -7.18 -4.94 84.33
C GLU A 116 -8.10 -6.15 84.60
N THR A 117 -8.11 -7.16 83.73
CA THR A 117 -9.05 -8.30 83.82
C THR A 117 -8.45 -9.46 84.61
N GLN A 118 -9.12 -9.93 85.66
CA GLN A 118 -8.69 -11.14 86.37
C GLN A 118 -8.98 -12.40 85.53
N ILE A 119 -7.95 -13.21 85.29
CA ILE A 119 -8.04 -14.49 84.58
C ILE A 119 -8.29 -15.62 85.58
N GLY A 120 -9.52 -16.14 85.58
CA GLY A 120 -9.96 -17.18 86.51
C GLY A 120 -10.32 -16.64 87.90
N ALA A 121 -10.67 -17.57 88.80
CA ALA A 121 -11.02 -17.23 90.18
C ALA A 121 -9.77 -16.99 91.04
N THR A 122 -9.92 -16.18 92.10
CA THR A 122 -8.89 -16.02 93.14
C THR A 122 -8.64 -17.36 93.83
N GLN A 123 -7.38 -17.75 93.96
CA GLN A 123 -6.99 -19.03 94.57
C GLN A 123 -6.55 -18.78 96.01
N ASN A 124 -7.16 -19.47 96.97
CA ASN A 124 -6.76 -19.41 98.38
C ASN A 124 -5.86 -20.61 98.70
N VAL A 125 -4.55 -20.43 98.54
CA VAL A 125 -3.54 -21.50 98.45
C VAL A 125 -2.73 -21.59 99.75
N GLU A 126 -2.44 -22.80 100.20
CA GLU A 126 -1.70 -23.05 101.45
C GLU A 126 -0.20 -22.74 101.30
N TYR A 127 0.39 -22.14 102.35
CA TYR A 127 1.81 -21.78 102.35
C TYR A 127 2.72 -22.99 102.04
N GLY A 128 3.67 -22.76 101.13
CA GLY A 128 4.62 -23.77 100.65
C GLY A 128 4.04 -24.71 99.60
N THR A 129 2.86 -24.44 99.04
CA THR A 129 2.27 -25.19 97.91
C THR A 129 2.19 -24.32 96.65
N ILE A 130 2.12 -24.95 95.48
CA ILE A 130 2.18 -24.27 94.17
C ILE A 130 0.78 -23.84 93.73
N ALA A 131 0.60 -22.56 93.38
CA ALA A 131 -0.64 -22.07 92.79
C ALA A 131 -0.87 -22.64 91.38
N THR A 132 -2.13 -22.93 91.03
CA THR A 132 -2.46 -23.54 89.73
C THR A 132 -2.48 -22.47 88.64
N LYS A 133 -1.52 -22.51 87.71
CA LYS A 133 -1.51 -21.58 86.57
C LYS A 133 -2.80 -21.73 85.73
N PRO A 134 -3.51 -20.65 85.37
CA PRO A 134 -4.58 -20.73 84.38
C PRO A 134 -4.03 -21.05 82.98
N ALA A 135 -4.92 -21.26 82.01
CA ALA A 135 -4.53 -21.31 80.60
C ALA A 135 -3.90 -19.98 80.16
N ASP A 136 -2.93 -20.05 79.25
CA ASP A 136 -2.18 -18.88 78.80
C ASP A 136 -3.09 -17.94 77.98
N PRO A 137 -3.25 -16.67 78.41
CA PRO A 137 -4.22 -15.75 77.81
C PRO A 137 -3.83 -15.37 76.38
N GLN A 138 -4.85 -15.13 75.55
CA GLN A 138 -4.70 -14.78 74.14
C GLN A 138 -5.05 -13.31 73.96
N LYS A 139 -4.09 -12.51 73.46
CA LYS A 139 -4.29 -11.11 73.12
C LYS A 139 -4.56 -10.99 71.62
N ALA A 140 -5.69 -10.39 71.26
CA ALA A 140 -6.09 -10.20 69.87
C ALA A 140 -5.05 -9.37 69.10
N GLU A 141 -4.79 -9.78 67.84
CA GLU A 141 -3.97 -9.00 66.91
C GLU A 141 -4.67 -7.69 66.50
N THR A 142 -3.88 -6.69 66.14
CA THR A 142 -4.35 -5.44 65.52
C THR A 142 -3.91 -5.40 64.05
N ALA A 143 -4.29 -4.37 63.29
CA ALA A 143 -3.75 -4.17 61.95
C ALA A 143 -2.21 -3.96 61.95
N GLU A 144 -1.65 -3.40 63.03
CA GLU A 144 -0.22 -3.10 63.15
C GLU A 144 0.59 -4.27 63.73
N LYS A 145 0.07 -5.01 64.73
CA LYS A 145 0.86 -5.94 65.56
C LYS A 145 0.15 -7.26 65.85
N THR A 146 0.92 -8.34 65.87
CA THR A 146 0.55 -9.60 66.54
C THR A 146 1.21 -9.68 67.92
N TYR A 147 0.58 -10.38 68.85
CA TYR A 147 1.04 -10.52 70.23
C TYR A 147 1.23 -11.99 70.61
N THR A 148 2.36 -12.32 71.22
CA THR A 148 2.68 -13.65 71.73
C THR A 148 2.81 -13.59 73.25
N PHE A 149 2.07 -14.42 73.98
CA PHE A 149 2.17 -14.51 75.43
C PHE A 149 3.58 -14.93 75.84
N ASP A 150 4.26 -14.10 76.63
CA ASP A 150 5.64 -14.34 77.07
C ASP A 150 5.67 -15.04 78.43
N GLY A 151 4.81 -14.64 79.36
CA GLY A 151 4.71 -15.26 80.68
C GLY A 151 3.93 -14.44 81.70
N TRP A 152 3.96 -14.92 82.94
CA TRP A 152 3.39 -14.23 84.10
C TRP A 152 4.49 -13.48 84.85
N TYR A 153 4.20 -12.26 85.28
CA TYR A 153 5.16 -11.33 85.89
C TYR A 153 4.63 -10.78 87.21
N THR A 154 5.53 -10.32 88.09
CA THR A 154 5.16 -9.76 89.40
C THR A 154 4.52 -8.35 89.36
N ALA A 155 4.49 -7.69 88.19
CA ALA A 155 3.87 -6.38 88.00
C ALA A 155 3.22 -6.25 86.61
N ALA A 156 2.25 -5.34 86.47
CA ALA A 156 1.53 -5.10 85.21
C ALA A 156 2.41 -4.50 84.10
N GLU A 157 3.41 -3.70 84.48
CA GLU A 157 4.47 -3.19 83.62
C GLU A 157 5.81 -3.39 84.34
N GLY A 158 6.80 -3.94 83.63
CA GLY A 158 8.03 -4.43 84.26
C GLY A 158 7.80 -5.59 85.24
N GLY A 159 8.69 -5.71 86.24
CA GLY A 159 8.71 -6.84 87.18
C GLY A 159 9.52 -8.04 86.68
N GLU A 160 9.58 -9.10 87.50
CA GLU A 160 10.33 -10.32 87.18
C GLU A 160 9.41 -11.40 86.63
N LYS A 161 9.94 -12.20 85.68
CA LYS A 161 9.22 -13.32 85.07
C LYS A 161 9.10 -14.46 86.07
N VAL A 162 7.87 -14.83 86.40
CA VAL A 162 7.57 -15.84 87.41
C VAL A 162 7.66 -17.23 86.80
N THR A 163 8.63 -18.01 87.29
CA THR A 163 8.86 -19.40 86.91
C THR A 163 8.49 -20.39 88.02
N ASP A 164 8.44 -19.92 89.27
CA ASP A 164 7.96 -20.66 90.43
C ASP A 164 6.72 -19.96 91.03
N PHE A 165 5.63 -20.71 91.16
CA PHE A 165 4.35 -20.24 91.71
C PHE A 165 4.10 -20.76 93.13
N THR A 166 5.16 -21.16 93.85
CA THR A 166 5.11 -21.57 95.25
C THR A 166 4.70 -20.39 96.15
N VAL A 167 3.65 -20.61 96.93
CA VAL A 167 2.98 -19.55 97.69
C VAL A 167 3.66 -19.33 99.03
N THR A 168 4.34 -18.19 99.16
CA THR A 168 4.97 -17.70 100.40
C THR A 168 4.25 -16.46 100.99
N GLY A 169 3.28 -15.91 100.26
CA GLY A 169 2.48 -14.74 100.63
C GLY A 169 1.38 -14.46 99.61
N THR A 170 0.60 -13.39 99.81
CA THR A 170 -0.39 -12.92 98.83
C THR A 170 0.32 -12.46 97.57
N ALA A 171 -0.11 -12.94 96.40
CA ALA A 171 0.54 -12.66 95.13
C ALA A 171 -0.47 -12.27 94.03
N VAL A 172 -0.08 -11.33 93.16
CA VAL A 172 -0.81 -11.00 91.93
C VAL A 172 0.17 -11.07 90.78
N TYR A 173 -0.16 -11.88 89.78
CA TYR A 173 0.66 -12.11 88.61
C TYR A 173 -0.01 -11.56 87.35
N TYR A 174 0.77 -10.90 86.49
CA TYR A 174 0.27 -10.20 85.30
C TYR A 174 0.79 -10.82 84.02
N ALA A 175 -0.07 -10.94 83.01
CA ALA A 175 0.28 -11.45 81.69
C ALA A 175 1.11 -10.42 80.91
N HIS A 176 2.29 -10.83 80.43
CA HIS A 176 3.11 -10.02 79.52
C HIS A 176 3.14 -10.64 78.13
N TYR A 177 3.33 -9.79 77.13
CA TYR A 177 3.31 -10.16 75.72
C TYR A 177 4.50 -9.55 74.99
N THR A 178 5.15 -10.34 74.14
CA THR A 178 6.00 -9.82 73.07
C THR A 178 5.12 -9.45 71.87
N SER A 179 5.54 -8.48 71.05
CA SER A 179 4.81 -8.08 69.85
C SER A 179 5.74 -7.92 68.65
N VAL A 180 5.27 -8.32 67.48
CA VAL A 180 5.96 -8.07 66.19
C VAL A 180 5.05 -7.30 65.25
N THR A 181 5.63 -6.41 64.44
CA THR A 181 4.92 -5.66 63.41
C THR A 181 4.43 -6.61 62.32
N ARG A 182 3.18 -6.45 61.91
CA ARG A 182 2.59 -7.25 60.83
C ARG A 182 3.19 -6.88 59.48
N LYS A 183 3.25 -7.88 58.60
CA LYS A 183 3.56 -7.70 57.19
C LYS A 183 2.34 -8.07 56.36
N TYR A 184 2.16 -7.34 55.27
CA TYR A 184 1.07 -7.55 54.33
C TYR A 184 1.61 -7.69 52.91
N ASP A 185 0.92 -8.51 52.13
CA ASP A 185 1.23 -8.71 50.72
C ASP A 185 0.63 -7.55 49.90
N VAL A 186 1.51 -6.84 49.21
CA VAL A 186 1.18 -5.81 48.22
C VAL A 186 1.51 -6.33 46.83
N LYS A 187 0.55 -6.21 45.91
CA LYS A 187 0.68 -6.65 44.52
C LYS A 187 0.36 -5.51 43.55
N PHE A 188 0.99 -5.55 42.39
CA PHE A 188 0.78 -4.63 41.28
C PHE A 188 0.43 -5.47 40.03
N MET A 189 -0.65 -5.13 39.33
CA MET A 189 -1.23 -5.94 38.24
C MET A 189 -1.49 -5.08 37.00
N ASP A 190 -1.12 -5.57 35.82
CA ASP A 190 -1.61 -5.07 34.53
C ASP A 190 -2.51 -6.14 33.89
N GLY A 191 -3.82 -5.89 33.93
CA GLY A 191 -4.83 -6.92 33.67
C GLY A 191 -4.64 -8.12 34.60
N GLU A 192 -4.48 -9.31 34.02
CA GLU A 192 -4.22 -10.57 34.73
C GLU A 192 -2.72 -10.79 35.05
N THR A 193 -1.81 -9.94 34.55
CA THR A 193 -0.36 -10.12 34.71
C THR A 193 0.15 -9.36 35.92
N GLN A 194 0.83 -10.03 36.85
CA GLN A 194 1.50 -9.35 37.96
C GLN A 194 2.77 -8.63 37.46
N ILE A 195 2.91 -7.35 37.80
CA ILE A 195 4.06 -6.52 37.46
C ILE A 195 5.01 -6.47 38.66
N GLY A 196 6.15 -7.17 38.53
CA GLY A 196 7.11 -7.37 39.62
C GLY A 196 6.69 -8.45 40.61
N GLU A 197 7.46 -8.58 41.69
CA GLU A 197 7.22 -9.58 42.74
C GLU A 197 6.22 -9.07 43.80
N THR A 198 5.58 -10.00 44.51
CA THR A 198 4.72 -9.67 45.65
C THR A 198 5.57 -9.15 46.80
N GLN A 199 5.24 -7.95 47.31
CA GLN A 199 5.99 -7.33 48.40
C GLN A 199 5.36 -7.69 49.74
N ASN A 200 6.11 -8.36 50.61
CA ASN A 200 5.70 -8.63 51.99
C ASN A 200 6.22 -7.50 52.90
N ALA A 201 5.49 -6.38 52.93
CA ALA A 201 5.92 -5.12 53.52
C ALA A 201 5.35 -4.90 54.92
N GLU A 202 6.10 -4.25 55.81
CA GLU A 202 5.68 -3.96 57.18
C GLU A 202 4.60 -2.87 57.24
N TYR A 203 3.64 -3.03 58.15
CA TYR A 203 2.58 -2.05 58.36
C TYR A 203 3.15 -0.65 58.63
N GLY A 204 2.61 0.37 57.96
CA GLY A 204 3.04 1.76 58.05
C GLY A 204 4.26 2.11 57.19
N THR A 205 4.84 1.16 56.45
CA THR A 205 5.86 1.45 55.42
C THR A 205 5.21 1.78 54.08
N VAL A 206 5.93 2.46 53.19
CA VAL A 206 5.46 2.76 51.83
C VAL A 206 5.92 1.65 50.89
N ALA A 207 4.99 1.03 50.16
CA ALA A 207 5.31 -0.01 49.16
C ALA A 207 6.11 0.58 47.99
N THR A 208 7.04 -0.21 47.45
CA THR A 208 7.90 0.24 46.33
C THR A 208 7.14 0.09 45.01
N LYS A 209 6.82 1.18 44.34
CA LYS A 209 6.18 1.14 43.01
C LYS A 209 7.12 0.45 41.99
N PRO A 210 6.66 -0.52 41.17
CA PRO A 210 7.44 -1.01 40.04
C PRO A 210 7.61 0.08 38.95
N ALA A 211 8.38 -0.21 37.91
CA ALA A 211 8.42 0.62 36.71
C ALA A 211 7.03 0.71 36.07
N ASP A 212 6.71 1.86 35.49
CA ASP A 212 5.37 2.10 34.91
C ASP A 212 5.16 1.21 33.66
N PRO A 213 4.14 0.33 33.66
CA PRO A 213 3.95 -0.66 32.62
C PRO A 213 3.60 0.01 31.29
N GLN A 214 3.97 -0.67 30.20
CA GLN A 214 3.78 -0.19 28.83
C GLN A 214 2.77 -1.07 28.12
N LYS A 215 1.65 -0.48 27.70
CA LYS A 215 0.62 -1.15 26.91
C LYS A 215 0.85 -0.88 25.43
N ALA A 216 1.01 -1.95 24.65
CA ALA A 216 1.24 -1.86 23.21
C ALA A 216 0.09 -1.12 22.50
N GLU A 217 0.43 -0.28 21.54
CA GLU A 217 -0.54 0.35 20.64
C GLU A 217 -1.22 -0.68 19.73
N THR A 218 -2.47 -0.41 19.34
CA THR A 218 -3.18 -1.14 18.29
C THR A 218 -3.25 -0.28 17.03
N ALA A 219 -3.84 -0.78 15.93
CA ALA A 219 -4.13 0.06 14.78
C ALA A 219 -5.14 1.19 15.10
N GLU A 220 -6.03 0.98 16.07
CA GLU A 220 -7.04 1.97 16.45
C GLU A 220 -6.50 2.99 17.47
N LYS A 221 -5.72 2.57 18.47
CA LYS A 221 -5.41 3.38 19.67
C LYS A 221 -3.96 3.30 20.14
N THR A 222 -3.45 4.43 20.61
CA THR A 222 -2.29 4.46 21.53
C THR A 222 -2.77 4.47 22.98
N TYR A 223 -1.92 4.02 23.89
CA TYR A 223 -2.20 3.98 25.33
C TYR A 223 -1.08 4.69 26.11
N ALA A 224 -1.45 5.49 27.11
CA ALA A 224 -0.52 6.12 28.04
C ALA A 224 -0.87 5.70 29.46
N PHE A 225 0.12 5.25 30.23
CA PHE A 225 -0.08 4.85 31.63
C PHE A 225 -0.56 6.05 32.45
N ASP A 226 -1.72 5.92 33.07
CA ASP A 226 -2.32 6.98 33.87
C ASP A 226 -1.92 6.87 35.35
N GLY A 227 -1.92 5.66 35.89
CA GLY A 227 -1.58 5.40 37.28
C GLY A 227 -2.00 4.03 37.78
N TRP A 228 -1.77 3.80 39.08
CA TRP A 228 -2.22 2.63 39.81
C TRP A 228 -3.55 2.92 40.51
N TYR A 229 -4.47 1.96 40.50
CA TYR A 229 -5.83 2.08 41.01
C TYR A 229 -6.18 0.95 41.96
N THR A 230 -7.19 1.15 42.80
CA THR A 230 -7.66 0.16 43.79
C THR A 230 -8.46 -1.01 43.19
N ALA A 231 -8.82 -0.96 41.90
CA ALA A 231 -9.56 -2.01 41.19
C ALA A 231 -9.16 -2.09 39.70
N ALA A 232 -9.37 -3.25 39.09
CA ALA A 232 -9.06 -3.49 37.67
C ALA A 232 -9.92 -2.65 36.71
N GLU A 233 -11.20 -2.48 37.04
CA GLU A 233 -12.12 -1.55 36.37
C GLU A 233 -12.70 -0.60 37.42
N GLY A 234 -12.68 0.71 37.15
CA GLY A 234 -13.01 1.73 38.14
C GLY A 234 -12.04 1.76 39.32
N GLY A 235 -12.54 2.13 40.50
CA GLY A 235 -11.72 2.37 41.69
C GLY A 235 -11.12 3.78 41.72
N GLU A 236 -10.31 4.05 42.75
CA GLU A 236 -9.68 5.35 42.98
C GLU A 236 -8.19 5.31 42.61
N LYS A 237 -7.68 6.42 42.08
CA LYS A 237 -6.27 6.59 41.71
C LYS A 237 -5.41 6.68 42.96
N VAL A 238 -4.47 5.76 43.10
CA VAL A 238 -3.64 5.62 44.30
C VAL A 238 -2.44 6.57 44.22
N THR A 239 -2.41 7.51 45.16
CA THR A 239 -1.28 8.45 45.36
C THR A 239 -0.48 8.16 46.63
N ASP A 240 -1.04 7.39 47.56
CA ASP A 240 -0.40 6.93 48.78
C ASP A 240 -0.34 5.39 48.78
N PHE A 241 0.88 4.85 48.88
CA PHE A 241 1.16 3.41 48.88
C PHE A 241 1.54 2.90 50.28
N THR A 242 1.14 3.62 51.34
CA THR A 242 1.34 3.21 52.73
C THR A 242 0.57 1.93 53.06
N VAL A 243 1.29 0.94 53.57
CA VAL A 243 0.79 -0.42 53.81
C VAL A 243 -0.02 -0.45 55.10
N THR A 244 -1.34 -0.48 54.97
CA THR A 244 -2.31 -0.60 56.09
C THR A 244 -3.01 -1.96 56.15
N GLY A 245 -2.86 -2.77 55.10
CA GLY A 245 -3.44 -4.10 54.95
C GLY A 245 -2.96 -4.76 53.65
N ALA A 246 -3.41 -5.98 53.38
CA ALA A 246 -3.12 -6.64 52.11
C ALA A 246 -3.90 -5.98 50.97
N VAL A 247 -3.23 -5.66 49.86
CA VAL A 247 -3.81 -4.86 48.78
C VAL A 247 -3.23 -5.26 47.41
N THR A 248 -4.06 -5.13 46.37
CA THR A 248 -3.64 -5.30 44.99
C THR A 248 -4.00 -4.04 44.20
N TYR A 249 -3.01 -3.45 43.55
CA TYR A 249 -3.16 -2.26 42.72
C TYR A 249 -3.13 -2.62 41.24
N TYR A 250 -3.92 -1.92 40.44
CA TYR A 250 -4.12 -2.23 39.03
C TYR A 250 -3.72 -1.06 38.13
N ALA A 251 -3.01 -1.35 37.04
CA ALA A 251 -2.57 -0.36 36.07
C ALA A 251 -3.75 0.14 35.22
N HIS A 252 -3.96 1.44 35.18
CA HIS A 252 -4.94 2.09 34.28
C HIS A 252 -4.23 2.91 33.22
N TYR A 253 -4.90 3.05 32.07
CA TYR A 253 -4.38 3.71 30.89
C TYR A 253 -5.40 4.70 30.32
N THR A 254 -4.94 5.87 29.91
CA THR A 254 -5.69 6.71 28.96
C THR A 254 -5.40 6.24 27.54
N SER A 255 -6.33 6.47 26.60
CA SER A 255 -6.17 6.07 25.20
C SER A 255 -6.62 7.16 24.24
N VAL A 256 -5.92 7.29 23.11
CA VAL A 256 -6.25 8.26 22.05
C VAL A 256 -6.37 7.50 20.72
N THR A 257 -7.38 7.83 19.90
CA THR A 257 -7.52 7.26 18.57
C THR A 257 -6.34 7.68 17.69
N ARG A 258 -5.78 6.72 16.94
CA ARG A 258 -4.69 6.97 16.01
C ARG A 258 -5.18 7.74 14.80
N LYS A 259 -4.25 8.50 14.23
CA LYS A 259 -4.40 9.14 12.93
C LYS A 259 -3.33 8.64 11.98
N TYR A 260 -3.70 8.48 10.72
CA TYR A 260 -2.82 7.98 9.68
C TYR A 260 -2.74 8.97 8.52
N ASP A 261 -1.57 8.99 7.90
CA ASP A 261 -1.32 9.80 6.73
C ASP A 261 -1.90 9.12 5.48
N VAL A 262 -2.77 9.86 4.79
CA VAL A 262 -3.39 9.48 3.52
C VAL A 262 -2.91 10.43 2.43
N LYS A 263 -2.49 9.85 1.30
CA LYS A 263 -2.00 10.58 0.13
C LYS A 263 -2.75 10.16 -1.13
N PHE A 264 -2.85 11.09 -2.08
CA PHE A 264 -3.42 10.89 -3.40
C PHE A 264 -2.37 11.33 -4.43
N MET A 265 -2.07 10.48 -5.41
CA MET A 265 -0.97 10.65 -6.38
C MET A 265 -1.46 10.49 -7.82
N ASP A 266 -1.01 11.34 -8.74
CA ASP A 266 -1.08 11.10 -10.18
C ASP A 266 0.34 11.00 -10.74
N GLY A 267 0.72 9.78 -11.14
CA GLY A 267 2.11 9.41 -11.34
C GLY A 267 2.94 9.73 -10.09
N GLU A 268 4.01 10.50 -10.28
CA GLU A 268 4.90 10.97 -9.20
C GLU A 268 4.39 12.24 -8.48
N THR A 269 3.30 12.86 -8.96
CA THR A 269 2.80 14.14 -8.42
C THR A 269 1.75 13.90 -7.35
N GLN A 270 1.94 14.44 -6.14
CA GLN A 270 0.92 14.41 -5.10
C GLN A 270 -0.20 15.43 -5.40
N ILE A 271 -1.44 14.99 -5.37
CA ILE A 271 -2.63 15.82 -5.55
C ILE A 271 -3.15 16.26 -4.18
N GLY A 272 -3.02 17.56 -3.91
CA GLY A 272 -3.40 18.15 -2.62
C GLY A 272 -2.41 17.83 -1.48
N ALA A 273 -2.78 18.25 -0.28
CA ALA A 273 -1.98 18.02 0.92
C ALA A 273 -2.19 16.59 1.47
N THR A 274 -1.17 16.08 2.18
CA THR A 274 -1.31 14.86 2.99
C THR A 274 -2.39 15.06 4.04
N GLN A 275 -3.33 14.12 4.14
CA GLN A 275 -4.39 14.16 5.13
C GLN A 275 -4.01 13.32 6.35
N ASN A 276 -4.19 13.84 7.55
CA ASN A 276 -3.96 13.09 8.80
C ASN A 276 -5.33 12.70 9.39
N VAL A 277 -5.80 11.50 9.02
CA VAL A 277 -7.20 11.05 9.17
C VAL A 277 -7.32 10.07 10.33
N GLU A 278 -8.39 10.20 11.13
CA GLU A 278 -8.63 9.33 12.29
C GLU A 278 -9.04 7.91 11.88
N TYR A 279 -8.52 6.90 12.58
CA TYR A 279 -8.79 5.50 12.29
C TYR A 279 -10.29 5.20 12.26
N GLY A 280 -10.74 4.45 11.26
CA GLY A 280 -12.15 4.11 11.04
C GLY A 280 -13.00 5.24 10.43
N THR A 281 -12.40 6.38 10.07
CA THR A 281 -13.08 7.47 9.35
C THR A 281 -12.66 7.52 7.87
N ILE A 282 -13.47 8.17 7.04
CA ILE A 282 -13.29 8.21 5.57
C ILE A 282 -12.39 9.39 5.18
N ALA A 283 -11.35 9.13 4.38
CA ALA A 283 -10.51 10.18 3.80
C ALA A 283 -11.25 11.00 2.74
N THR A 284 -10.96 12.30 2.64
CA THR A 284 -11.63 13.18 1.68
C THR A 284 -10.99 13.05 0.29
N LYS A 285 -11.71 12.53 -0.69
CA LYS A 285 -11.22 12.45 -2.08
C LYS A 285 -10.95 13.87 -2.63
N PRO A 286 -9.81 14.14 -3.29
CA PRO A 286 -9.61 15.39 -4.03
C PRO A 286 -10.51 15.44 -5.28
N ALA A 287 -10.47 16.57 -6.00
CA ALA A 287 -11.08 16.65 -7.33
C ALA A 287 -10.44 15.64 -8.28
N ASP A 288 -11.24 15.09 -9.20
CA ASP A 288 -10.78 14.06 -10.13
C ASP A 288 -9.77 14.63 -11.13
N PRO A 289 -8.53 14.11 -11.16
CA PRO A 289 -7.44 14.70 -11.93
C PRO A 289 -7.67 14.59 -13.44
N GLN A 290 -7.06 15.50 -14.17
CA GLN A 290 -7.19 15.62 -15.62
C GLN A 290 -5.83 15.35 -16.27
N LYS A 291 -5.76 14.27 -17.05
CA LYS A 291 -4.56 13.90 -17.82
C LYS A 291 -4.68 14.46 -19.23
N ALA A 292 -3.69 15.24 -19.63
CA ALA A 292 -3.66 15.84 -20.96
C ALA A 292 -3.67 14.76 -22.06
N GLU A 293 -4.43 15.01 -23.13
CA GLU A 293 -4.40 14.19 -24.33
C GLU A 293 -3.05 14.31 -25.07
N THR A 294 -2.69 13.26 -25.81
CA THR A 294 -1.55 13.25 -26.75
C THR A 294 -2.07 13.23 -28.19
N ALA A 295 -1.19 13.21 -29.19
CA ALA A 295 -1.60 12.96 -30.57
C ALA A 295 -2.22 11.55 -30.76
N GLU A 296 -1.84 10.58 -29.94
CA GLU A 296 -2.31 9.20 -30.04
C GLU A 296 -3.61 8.96 -29.26
N LYS A 297 -3.73 9.53 -28.04
CA LYS A 297 -4.69 9.09 -27.02
C LYS A 297 -5.38 10.27 -26.32
N THR A 298 -6.67 10.10 -26.07
CA THR A 298 -7.43 10.89 -25.09
C THR A 298 -7.64 10.03 -23.83
N TYR A 299 -7.47 10.61 -22.64
CA TYR A 299 -7.54 9.91 -21.36
C TYR A 299 -8.80 10.29 -20.58
N THR A 300 -9.39 9.31 -19.90
CA THR A 300 -10.52 9.49 -18.98
C THR A 300 -10.13 8.96 -17.62
N PHE A 301 -10.30 9.77 -16.56
CA PHE A 301 -10.05 9.33 -15.18
C PHE A 301 -10.99 8.19 -14.82
N ASP A 302 -10.42 7.05 -14.43
CA ASP A 302 -11.18 5.84 -14.09
C ASP A 302 -11.45 5.74 -12.59
N GLY A 303 -10.46 6.08 -11.76
CA GLY A 303 -10.60 6.04 -10.31
C GLY A 303 -9.27 6.09 -9.57
N TRP A 304 -9.35 5.90 -8.26
CA TRP A 304 -8.22 5.78 -7.35
C TRP A 304 -7.93 4.30 -7.06
N TYR A 305 -6.65 3.96 -6.97
CA TYR A 305 -6.17 2.59 -6.88
C TYR A 305 -5.14 2.42 -5.76
N THR A 306 -4.97 1.20 -5.26
CA THR A 306 -4.03 0.90 -4.16
C THR A 306 -2.55 0.93 -4.55
N ALA A 307 -2.23 0.94 -5.84
CA ALA A 307 -0.87 1.03 -6.38
C ALA A 307 -0.85 1.76 -7.72
N ALA A 308 0.33 2.27 -8.11
CA ALA A 308 0.52 2.99 -9.39
C ALA A 308 0.32 2.08 -10.62
N GLU A 309 0.71 0.82 -10.51
CA GLU A 309 0.52 -0.24 -11.51
C GLU A 309 -0.11 -1.45 -10.82
N ASP A 310 -0.96 -2.20 -11.53
CA ASP A 310 -1.64 -3.43 -11.06
C ASP A 310 -2.37 -3.37 -9.70
N GLY A 311 -2.71 -2.16 -9.24
CA GLY A 311 -3.50 -1.96 -8.01
C GLY A 311 -4.95 -2.41 -8.14
N GLU A 312 -5.66 -2.45 -7.02
CA GLU A 312 -7.11 -2.64 -6.98
C GLU A 312 -7.84 -1.30 -6.92
N LYS A 313 -9.00 -1.21 -7.59
CA LYS A 313 -9.83 0.00 -7.63
C LYS A 313 -10.48 0.25 -6.28
N VAL A 314 -10.18 1.40 -5.68
CA VAL A 314 -10.64 1.79 -4.35
C VAL A 314 -12.04 2.38 -4.44
N THR A 315 -12.98 1.74 -3.74
CA THR A 315 -14.37 2.20 -3.58
C THR A 315 -14.70 2.60 -2.15
N ASP A 316 -13.94 2.11 -1.16
CA ASP A 316 -13.98 2.51 0.24
C ASP A 316 -12.67 3.20 0.65
N PHE A 317 -12.77 4.42 1.17
CA PHE A 317 -11.65 5.25 1.62
C PHE A 317 -11.56 5.32 3.15
N THR A 318 -12.15 4.34 3.86
CA THR A 318 -12.04 4.18 5.31
C THR A 318 -10.60 3.88 5.73
N VAL A 319 -10.07 4.69 6.63
CA VAL A 319 -8.66 4.69 7.00
C VAL A 319 -8.38 3.68 8.12
N THR A 320 -7.69 2.59 7.79
CA THR A 320 -7.26 1.54 8.73
C THR A 320 -5.75 1.52 8.96
N GLY A 321 -5.00 2.34 8.24
CA GLY A 321 -3.55 2.48 8.28
C GLY A 321 -3.07 3.61 7.36
N ALA A 322 -1.77 3.85 7.31
CA ALA A 322 -1.19 4.81 6.36
C ALA A 322 -1.29 4.25 4.94
N VAL A 323 -1.78 5.06 3.99
CA VAL A 323 -2.09 4.60 2.63
C VAL A 323 -1.83 5.70 1.60
N THR A 324 -1.40 5.29 0.40
CA THR A 324 -1.25 6.18 -0.75
C THR A 324 -2.09 5.61 -1.89
N TYR A 325 -2.99 6.44 -2.41
CA TYR A 325 -3.87 6.11 -3.52
C TYR A 325 -3.35 6.72 -4.82
N TYR A 326 -3.48 6.00 -5.93
CA TYR A 326 -2.95 6.39 -7.23
C TYR A 326 -4.06 6.56 -8.27
N ALA A 327 -4.00 7.64 -9.05
CA ALA A 327 -4.94 7.93 -10.12
C ALA A 327 -4.70 7.00 -11.32
N HIS A 328 -5.74 6.30 -11.77
CA HIS A 328 -5.70 5.48 -12.98
C HIS A 328 -6.62 6.07 -14.06
N TYR A 329 -6.28 5.80 -15.31
CA TYR A 329 -6.94 6.35 -16.48
C TYR A 329 -7.22 5.26 -17.51
N THR A 330 -8.43 5.27 -18.07
CA THR A 330 -8.71 4.61 -19.35
C THR A 330 -8.32 5.54 -20.51
N TYR A 331 -8.17 4.99 -21.71
CA TYR A 331 -7.89 5.79 -22.91
C TYR A 331 -8.67 5.31 -24.13
N THR A 332 -8.88 6.22 -25.07
CA THR A 332 -9.32 5.90 -26.44
C THR A 332 -8.28 6.43 -27.43
N ILE A 333 -8.05 5.68 -28.51
CA ILE A 333 -7.22 6.17 -29.62
C ILE A 333 -7.95 7.34 -30.30
N ARG A 334 -7.19 8.35 -30.72
CA ARG A 334 -7.73 9.51 -31.44
C ARG A 334 -7.85 9.21 -32.93
N SER A 335 -8.95 9.66 -33.54
CA SER A 335 -9.14 9.62 -34.98
C SER A 335 -8.92 10.99 -35.60
N TYR A 336 -8.31 11.02 -36.78
CA TYR A 336 -8.01 12.22 -37.56
C TYR A 336 -8.73 12.20 -38.91
N THR A 337 -9.05 13.38 -39.42
CA THR A 337 -9.68 13.56 -40.73
C THR A 337 -8.61 13.79 -41.79
N ILE A 338 -8.56 12.91 -42.79
CA ILE A 338 -7.71 13.03 -43.97
C ILE A 338 -8.59 13.40 -45.16
N ARG A 339 -8.21 14.43 -45.91
CA ARG A 339 -8.95 14.87 -47.10
C ARG A 339 -8.09 14.76 -48.35
N PHE A 340 -8.71 14.30 -49.42
CA PHE A 340 -8.16 14.26 -50.76
C PHE A 340 -8.93 15.27 -51.62
N LEU A 341 -8.20 16.19 -52.25
CA LEU A 341 -8.71 17.43 -52.83
C LEU A 341 -8.36 17.56 -54.32
N ASN A 342 -9.19 18.26 -55.09
CA ASN A 342 -8.84 18.87 -56.37
C ASN A 342 -8.95 20.39 -56.22
N GLY A 343 -7.81 21.06 -56.10
CA GLY A 343 -7.75 22.44 -55.63
C GLY A 343 -8.37 22.55 -54.23
N GLU A 344 -9.45 23.33 -54.11
CA GLU A 344 -10.24 23.46 -52.87
C GLU A 344 -11.40 22.44 -52.75
N THR A 345 -11.71 21.69 -53.81
CA THR A 345 -12.85 20.76 -53.84
C THR A 345 -12.48 19.43 -53.20
N VAL A 346 -13.23 19.02 -52.16
CA VAL A 346 -13.08 17.70 -51.53
C VAL A 346 -13.57 16.61 -52.47
N LEU A 347 -12.65 15.77 -52.97
CA LEU A 347 -12.95 14.55 -53.70
C LEU A 347 -13.40 13.45 -52.73
N LYS A 348 -12.67 13.33 -51.60
CA LYS A 348 -12.94 12.33 -50.56
C LYS A 348 -12.45 12.83 -49.21
N SER A 349 -13.15 12.43 -48.15
CA SER A 349 -12.70 12.59 -46.77
C SER A 349 -12.85 11.26 -46.05
N VAL A 350 -11.85 10.89 -45.25
CA VAL A 350 -11.86 9.69 -44.42
C VAL A 350 -11.45 10.05 -42.99
N THR A 351 -12.08 9.40 -42.01
CA THR A 351 -11.69 9.52 -40.59
C THR A 351 -11.00 8.22 -40.19
N LEU A 352 -9.76 8.29 -39.73
CA LEU A 352 -8.89 7.15 -39.47
C LEU A 352 -8.21 7.31 -38.10
N ASP A 353 -8.04 6.21 -37.37
CA ASP A 353 -7.36 6.22 -36.08
C ASP A 353 -5.86 6.49 -36.22
N TYR A 354 -5.26 7.16 -35.23
CA TYR A 354 -3.83 7.42 -35.17
C TYR A 354 -3.03 6.11 -35.32
N GLY A 355 -1.98 6.14 -36.13
CA GLY A 355 -1.14 4.98 -36.44
C GLY A 355 -1.74 4.05 -37.51
N THR A 356 -2.98 4.26 -37.97
CA THR A 356 -3.53 3.52 -39.11
C THR A 356 -2.71 3.78 -40.36
N LYS A 357 -2.38 2.73 -41.13
CA LYS A 357 -1.69 2.87 -42.41
C LYS A 357 -2.55 3.68 -43.38
N LEU A 358 -1.99 4.76 -43.94
CA LEU A 358 -2.69 5.58 -44.92
C LEU A 358 -2.66 4.89 -46.29
N SER A 359 -3.80 4.93 -46.98
CA SER A 359 -3.94 4.56 -48.38
C SER A 359 -4.86 5.55 -49.08
N VAL A 360 -4.67 5.72 -50.38
CA VAL A 360 -5.58 6.51 -51.23
C VAL A 360 -6.85 5.68 -51.48
N PRO A 361 -8.05 6.19 -51.18
CA PRO A 361 -9.30 5.52 -51.53
C PRO A 361 -9.43 5.25 -53.02
N GLU A 362 -9.76 4.01 -53.39
CA GLU A 362 -9.80 3.52 -54.78
C GLU A 362 -10.86 4.22 -55.66
N ASP A 363 -11.85 4.87 -55.05
CA ASP A 363 -12.95 5.54 -55.76
C ASP A 363 -12.68 7.01 -56.11
N ILE A 364 -11.48 7.53 -55.81
CA ILE A 364 -11.09 8.90 -56.18
C ILE A 364 -10.76 8.97 -57.67
N SER A 365 -11.49 9.83 -58.39
CA SER A 365 -11.26 10.13 -59.80
C SER A 365 -11.59 11.60 -60.11
N VAL A 366 -11.01 12.11 -61.20
CA VAL A 366 -11.30 13.45 -61.74
C VAL A 366 -11.56 13.28 -63.24
N GLU A 367 -12.74 13.71 -63.71
CA GLU A 367 -13.16 13.47 -65.09
C GLU A 367 -12.22 14.15 -66.10
N GLY A 368 -11.66 13.36 -67.02
CA GLY A 368 -10.71 13.83 -68.05
C GLY A 368 -9.26 14.00 -67.57
N TYR A 369 -8.94 13.64 -66.32
CA TYR A 369 -7.60 13.75 -65.74
C TYR A 369 -7.18 12.46 -65.04
N VAL A 370 -5.86 12.23 -64.99
CA VAL A 370 -5.23 11.18 -64.18
C VAL A 370 -4.52 11.83 -63.00
N ILE A 371 -4.75 11.30 -61.80
CA ILE A 371 -3.97 11.66 -60.61
C ILE A 371 -2.59 11.03 -60.77
N ILE A 372 -1.58 11.87 -61.01
CA ILE A 372 -0.17 11.45 -61.17
C ILE A 372 0.63 11.58 -59.87
N GLY A 373 0.05 12.18 -58.84
CA GLY A 373 0.63 12.32 -57.50
C GLY A 373 -0.20 13.20 -56.60
N TRP A 374 0.40 13.61 -55.48
CA TRP A 374 -0.16 14.56 -54.52
C TRP A 374 0.83 15.71 -54.31
N ASN A 375 0.36 16.86 -53.85
CA ASN A 375 1.18 18.05 -53.58
C ASN A 375 2.25 17.87 -52.50
N GLN A 376 2.21 16.75 -51.77
CA GLN A 376 3.17 16.31 -50.76
C GLN A 376 3.13 14.78 -50.67
N ASP A 377 4.21 14.17 -50.17
CA ASP A 377 4.28 12.73 -49.97
C ASP A 377 3.21 12.25 -48.99
N LEU A 378 2.60 11.10 -49.27
CA LEU A 378 1.68 10.43 -48.35
C LEU A 378 2.48 9.81 -47.20
N PRO A 379 2.23 10.18 -45.92
CA PRO A 379 2.87 9.52 -44.80
C PRO A 379 2.41 8.06 -44.71
N GLU A 380 3.27 7.16 -44.23
CA GLU A 380 2.91 5.75 -44.10
C GLU A 380 1.74 5.54 -43.12
N THR A 381 1.64 6.34 -42.07
CA THR A 381 0.58 6.26 -41.05
C THR A 381 -0.02 7.62 -40.73
N VAL A 382 -1.26 7.59 -40.23
CA VAL A 382 -2.01 8.78 -39.79
C VAL A 382 -1.46 9.30 -38.47
N THR A 383 -0.93 10.52 -38.47
CA THR A 383 -0.37 11.20 -37.28
C THR A 383 -1.11 12.48 -36.89
N GLY A 384 -2.02 12.95 -37.73
CA GLY A 384 -2.76 14.20 -37.57
C GLY A 384 -3.78 14.40 -38.69
N ASN A 385 -4.52 15.51 -38.65
CA ASN A 385 -5.35 15.93 -39.79
C ASN A 385 -4.43 16.33 -40.96
N ALA A 386 -4.76 15.92 -42.18
CA ALA A 386 -3.96 16.25 -43.37
C ALA A 386 -4.83 16.41 -44.61
N ASP A 387 -4.38 17.30 -45.49
CA ASP A 387 -4.98 17.62 -46.77
C ASP A 387 -4.00 17.28 -47.89
N PHE A 388 -4.41 16.41 -48.81
CA PHE A 388 -3.63 16.05 -50.00
C PHE A 388 -4.35 16.57 -51.23
N VAL A 389 -3.71 17.48 -51.97
CA VAL A 389 -4.23 18.04 -53.23
C VAL A 389 -3.66 17.24 -54.39
N ALA A 390 -4.53 16.71 -55.25
CA ALA A 390 -4.15 15.88 -56.38
C ALA A 390 -3.33 16.69 -57.38
N VAL A 391 -2.21 16.12 -57.82
CA VAL A 391 -1.48 16.58 -59.01
C VAL A 391 -2.07 15.86 -60.21
N LEU A 392 -2.58 16.61 -61.16
CA LEU A 392 -3.39 16.12 -62.27
C LEU A 392 -2.68 16.30 -63.60
N ALA A 393 -2.64 15.24 -64.41
CA ALA A 393 -2.30 15.32 -65.83
C ALA A 393 -3.56 15.11 -66.67
N LYS A 394 -3.74 15.89 -67.74
CA LYS A 394 -4.88 15.75 -68.63
C LYS A 394 -4.76 14.46 -69.44
N GLU A 395 -5.82 13.66 -69.44
CA GLU A 395 -5.84 12.38 -70.15
C GLU A 395 -6.27 12.59 -71.61
N LEU A 396 -5.41 12.19 -72.56
CA LEU A 396 -5.65 12.28 -73.99
C LEU A 396 -5.91 10.89 -74.58
N LYS A 397 -6.93 10.77 -75.43
CA LYS A 397 -7.42 9.51 -76.01
C LYS A 397 -7.67 9.66 -77.50
N GLN A 398 -8.03 8.58 -78.18
CA GLN A 398 -8.40 8.58 -79.60
C GLN A 398 -9.46 9.64 -79.98
N ALA A 399 -10.36 10.00 -79.05
CA ALA A 399 -11.37 11.05 -79.25
C ALA A 399 -10.77 12.46 -79.43
N ASP A 400 -9.58 12.70 -78.87
CA ASP A 400 -8.89 13.99 -78.93
C ASP A 400 -8.06 14.17 -80.22
N ALA A 401 -7.91 13.14 -81.05
CA ALA A 401 -7.02 13.11 -82.20
C ALA A 401 -7.16 14.34 -83.13
N ALA A 402 -8.40 14.77 -83.41
CA ALA A 402 -8.69 15.92 -84.28
C ALA A 402 -8.25 17.28 -83.68
N ASN A 403 -8.13 17.37 -82.35
CA ASN A 403 -7.78 18.60 -81.62
C ASN A 403 -6.42 18.50 -80.90
N PHE A 404 -5.69 17.38 -81.03
CA PHE A 404 -4.51 17.06 -80.23
C PHE A 404 -3.47 18.20 -80.21
N ALA A 405 -3.10 18.71 -81.39
CA ALA A 405 -2.20 19.86 -81.53
C ALA A 405 -2.72 21.12 -80.82
N ALA A 406 -4.02 21.42 -80.98
CA ALA A 406 -4.65 22.59 -80.38
C ALA A 406 -4.74 22.49 -78.85
N ILE A 407 -4.95 21.29 -78.30
CA ILE A 407 -4.96 21.05 -76.85
C ILE A 407 -3.58 21.36 -76.25
N LEU A 408 -2.51 20.78 -76.79
CA LEU A 408 -1.14 21.02 -76.33
C LEU A 408 -0.71 22.49 -76.55
N ALA A 409 -1.09 23.10 -77.68
CA ALA A 409 -0.76 24.50 -77.96
C ALA A 409 -1.49 25.51 -77.07
N ALA A 410 -2.69 25.17 -76.58
CA ALA A 410 -3.46 26.04 -75.69
C ALA A 410 -2.85 26.13 -74.28
N ASN A 411 -2.40 25.00 -73.72
CA ASN A 411 -1.76 24.95 -72.40
C ASN A 411 -0.43 24.17 -72.50
N PRO A 412 0.64 24.78 -73.05
CA PRO A 412 1.89 24.08 -73.34
C PRO A 412 2.71 23.70 -72.11
N ASN A 413 2.35 24.20 -70.92
CA ASN A 413 3.02 23.94 -69.66
C ASN A 413 2.26 22.96 -68.75
N ASP A 414 1.08 22.50 -69.18
CA ASP A 414 0.29 21.51 -68.43
C ASP A 414 0.89 20.10 -68.61
N ASP A 415 0.60 19.22 -67.65
CA ASP A 415 0.94 17.80 -67.75
C ASP A 415 -0.14 17.04 -68.52
N TYR A 416 0.29 16.12 -69.38
CA TYR A 416 -0.54 15.30 -70.25
C TYR A 416 -0.13 13.83 -70.14
N VAL A 417 -1.13 12.95 -70.17
CA VAL A 417 -0.92 11.50 -70.27
C VAL A 417 -1.75 10.90 -71.40
N LEU A 418 -1.24 9.86 -72.05
CA LEU A 418 -2.07 9.05 -72.93
C LEU A 418 -2.90 8.04 -72.12
N GLY A 419 -4.21 8.01 -72.39
CA GLY A 419 -5.15 7.00 -71.90
C GLY A 419 -5.35 5.83 -72.89
N SER A 420 -5.03 6.04 -74.16
CA SER A 420 -5.05 5.03 -75.23
C SER A 420 -3.99 5.35 -76.28
N ASP A 421 -3.75 4.42 -77.21
CA ASP A 421 -3.17 4.78 -78.50
C ASP A 421 -4.05 5.82 -79.20
N ILE A 422 -3.44 6.68 -80.01
CA ILE A 422 -4.09 7.68 -80.85
C ILE A 422 -3.58 7.50 -82.29
N ASP A 423 -4.45 7.00 -83.15
CA ASP A 423 -4.24 6.91 -84.59
C ASP A 423 -4.81 8.16 -85.26
N PHE A 424 -3.98 8.87 -86.03
CA PHE A 424 -4.33 10.08 -86.76
C PHE A 424 -4.75 9.82 -88.22
N GLY A 425 -4.79 8.56 -88.67
CA GLY A 425 -5.40 8.17 -89.94
C GLY A 425 -4.74 8.73 -91.21
N GLY A 426 -3.46 9.13 -91.13
CA GLY A 426 -2.70 9.78 -92.19
C GLY A 426 -2.82 11.31 -92.22
N ALA A 427 -3.45 11.94 -91.22
CA ALA A 427 -3.65 13.39 -91.19
C ALA A 427 -2.34 14.19 -91.04
N GLU A 428 -2.30 15.38 -91.65
CA GLU A 428 -1.22 16.35 -91.43
C GLU A 428 -1.48 17.18 -90.16
N LEU A 429 -0.75 16.91 -89.08
CA LEU A 429 -0.92 17.61 -87.81
C LEU A 429 -0.36 19.03 -87.86
N ASP A 430 -1.11 19.98 -87.29
CA ASP A 430 -0.58 21.31 -87.00
C ASP A 430 0.55 21.23 -85.98
N GLY A 431 1.63 21.97 -86.26
CA GLY A 431 2.78 22.04 -85.36
C GLY A 431 2.53 22.99 -84.18
N ILE A 432 2.92 22.58 -82.99
CA ILE A 432 2.92 23.41 -81.78
C ILE A 432 4.25 24.16 -81.64
N GLY A 433 4.24 25.22 -80.83
CA GLY A 433 5.41 26.05 -80.54
C GLY A 433 6.38 25.42 -79.54
N THR A 434 6.60 26.09 -78.41
CA THR A 434 7.31 25.51 -77.27
C THR A 434 6.37 24.66 -76.44
N PHE A 435 6.76 23.42 -76.12
CA PHE A 435 6.13 22.58 -75.10
C PHE A 435 7.00 22.57 -73.83
N GLY A 436 6.42 22.90 -72.68
CA GLY A 436 7.13 23.07 -71.40
C GLY A 436 6.67 22.13 -70.27
N GLY A 437 5.52 21.46 -70.41
CA GLY A 437 4.99 20.53 -69.41
C GLY A 437 5.56 19.11 -69.50
N VAL A 438 4.91 18.14 -68.85
CA VAL A 438 5.22 16.71 -69.01
C VAL A 438 4.23 16.05 -69.96
N PHE A 439 4.72 15.34 -70.98
CA PHE A 439 3.95 14.43 -71.81
C PHE A 439 4.40 12.99 -71.52
N ASP A 440 3.58 12.20 -70.81
CA ASP A 440 3.86 10.80 -70.51
C ASP A 440 2.92 9.88 -71.31
N GLY A 441 3.46 9.20 -72.30
CA GLY A 441 2.72 8.28 -73.16
C GLY A 441 2.22 7.02 -72.44
N ARG A 442 2.70 6.69 -71.23
CA ARG A 442 2.31 5.48 -70.47
C ARG A 442 2.36 4.18 -71.30
N GLY A 443 3.31 4.13 -72.22
CA GLY A 443 3.52 3.07 -73.20
C GLY A 443 2.47 2.95 -74.30
N TYR A 444 1.63 3.96 -74.50
CA TYR A 444 0.77 4.11 -75.67
C TYR A 444 1.47 4.85 -76.80
N ALA A 445 0.84 4.83 -77.98
CA ALA A 445 1.41 5.34 -79.22
C ALA A 445 0.61 6.48 -79.86
N LEU A 446 1.34 7.45 -80.43
CA LEU A 446 0.86 8.43 -81.41
C LEU A 446 1.18 7.90 -82.81
N LYS A 447 0.18 7.56 -83.63
CA LYS A 447 0.36 6.76 -84.85
C LYS A 447 -0.20 7.42 -86.10
N ASN A 448 0.45 7.14 -87.24
CA ASN A 448 -0.02 7.47 -88.58
C ASN A 448 -0.36 8.96 -88.78
N PHE A 449 0.48 9.88 -88.31
CA PHE A 449 0.38 11.30 -88.69
C PHE A 449 1.48 11.68 -89.68
N LYS A 450 1.26 12.76 -90.43
CA LYS A 450 2.29 13.45 -91.18
C LYS A 450 2.65 14.74 -90.45
N VAL A 451 3.93 15.07 -90.37
CA VAL A 451 4.34 16.44 -89.99
C VAL A 451 4.32 17.33 -91.23
N LYS A 452 3.86 18.57 -91.06
CA LYS A 452 3.95 19.64 -92.07
C LYS A 452 4.85 20.78 -91.57
N LEU A 453 5.06 21.79 -92.42
CA LEU A 453 5.82 23.00 -92.08
C LEU A 453 5.28 23.63 -90.79
N ASN A 454 6.13 23.74 -89.77
CA ASN A 454 5.75 24.30 -88.48
C ASN A 454 6.00 25.81 -88.46
N GLN A 455 4.94 26.61 -88.34
CA GLN A 455 5.00 28.08 -88.35
C GLN A 455 5.89 28.69 -87.25
N TYR A 456 6.14 27.96 -86.16
CA TYR A 456 6.98 28.40 -85.05
C TYR A 456 8.48 28.13 -85.28
N THR A 457 8.86 27.40 -86.32
CA THR A 457 10.27 27.14 -86.71
C THR A 457 10.83 28.22 -87.66
N ALA A 458 10.36 29.45 -87.56
CA ALA A 458 10.55 30.51 -88.56
C ALA A 458 12.02 30.91 -88.88
N THR A 459 12.99 30.44 -88.10
CA THR A 459 14.44 30.56 -88.37
C THR A 459 15.01 29.49 -89.30
N GLN A 460 14.31 28.36 -89.47
CA GLN A 460 14.77 27.16 -90.20
C GLN A 460 13.75 26.66 -91.24
N TRP A 461 12.47 26.92 -91.01
CA TRP A 461 11.32 26.49 -91.83
C TRP A 461 11.22 24.95 -91.90
N SER A 462 11.41 24.31 -90.75
CA SER A 462 11.42 22.87 -90.56
C SER A 462 10.01 22.29 -90.52
N TYR A 463 9.88 21.05 -91.00
CA TYR A 463 8.69 20.23 -90.79
C TYR A 463 8.83 19.53 -89.43
N ALA A 464 7.93 19.81 -88.50
CA ALA A 464 7.96 19.24 -87.14
C ALA A 464 6.60 19.34 -86.44
N PHE A 465 6.30 18.39 -85.55
CA PHE A 465 5.14 18.52 -84.67
C PHE A 465 5.43 19.51 -83.53
N ILE A 466 6.58 19.43 -82.87
CA ILE A 466 6.98 20.35 -81.78
C ILE A 466 8.12 21.22 -82.26
N ALA A 467 7.98 22.56 -82.22
CA ALA A 467 9.06 23.45 -82.62
C ALA A 467 10.20 23.49 -81.60
N ASN A 468 9.87 23.44 -80.30
CA ASN A 468 10.84 23.40 -79.21
C ASN A 468 10.30 22.58 -78.02
N ASN A 469 10.94 21.46 -77.68
CA ASN A 469 10.70 20.79 -76.40
C ASN A 469 11.56 21.45 -75.31
N ALA A 470 10.94 22.16 -74.37
CA ALA A 470 11.54 22.65 -73.14
C ALA A 470 11.11 21.85 -71.89
N GLY A 471 10.09 21.00 -72.03
CA GLY A 471 9.52 20.16 -70.97
C GLY A 471 10.09 18.74 -70.94
N THR A 472 9.25 17.77 -70.60
CA THR A 472 9.61 16.34 -70.61
C THR A 472 8.68 15.55 -71.51
N ILE A 473 9.20 14.75 -72.43
CA ILE A 473 8.43 13.82 -73.26
C ILE A 473 8.91 12.41 -72.96
N LYS A 474 8.03 11.53 -72.50
CA LYS A 474 8.44 10.20 -72.05
C LYS A 474 7.47 9.07 -72.33
N ASN A 475 7.99 7.84 -72.30
CA ASN A 475 7.22 6.59 -72.34
C ASN A 475 6.22 6.49 -73.50
N VAL A 476 6.55 7.04 -74.67
CA VAL A 476 5.65 7.15 -75.82
C VAL A 476 6.22 6.45 -77.05
N ALA A 477 5.36 5.79 -77.83
CA ALA A 477 5.68 5.37 -79.19
C ALA A 477 5.17 6.41 -80.20
N ILE A 478 5.96 6.74 -81.21
CA ILE A 478 5.61 7.76 -82.22
C ILE A 478 5.81 7.15 -83.60
N THR A 479 4.75 6.92 -84.37
CA THR A 479 4.83 6.45 -85.77
C THR A 479 4.32 7.54 -86.70
N TYR A 480 5.18 8.07 -87.58
CA TYR A 480 4.82 9.21 -88.42
C TYR A 480 5.55 9.25 -89.77
N THR A 481 5.04 10.08 -90.68
CA THR A 481 5.67 10.36 -91.98
C THR A 481 6.34 11.73 -91.97
N LEU A 482 7.59 11.77 -92.44
CA LEU A 482 8.42 12.97 -92.53
C LEU A 482 8.68 13.35 -93.98
N LYS A 483 8.51 14.64 -94.28
CA LYS A 483 8.88 15.27 -95.55
C LYS A 483 9.94 16.33 -95.29
N GLY A 484 11.19 16.05 -95.68
CA GLY A 484 12.29 17.02 -95.65
C GLY A 484 12.22 18.03 -96.78
N ASN A 485 12.68 19.27 -96.53
CA ASN A 485 12.60 20.38 -97.48
C ASN A 485 13.74 21.42 -97.36
N ASN A 486 14.14 21.77 -96.13
CA ASN A 486 15.04 22.88 -95.81
C ASN A 486 16.15 22.52 -94.80
N GLY A 487 15.94 21.49 -93.98
CA GLY A 487 16.91 20.93 -93.03
C GLY A 487 16.42 20.85 -91.59
N HIS A 488 17.09 20.01 -90.78
CA HIS A 488 16.78 19.70 -89.37
C HIS A 488 15.33 19.22 -89.12
N GLU A 489 14.67 18.62 -90.12
CA GLU A 489 13.32 18.12 -89.91
C GLU A 489 13.28 16.80 -89.11
N ALA A 490 12.34 16.73 -88.17
CA ALA A 490 12.03 15.59 -87.29
C ALA A 490 10.69 15.85 -86.58
N VAL A 491 10.17 14.91 -85.80
CA VAL A 491 8.93 15.16 -85.00
C VAL A 491 9.10 16.30 -83.99
N ILE A 492 10.30 16.47 -83.44
CA ILE A 492 10.68 17.60 -82.57
C ILE A 492 11.81 18.38 -83.26
N ASN A 493 11.62 19.66 -83.56
CA ASN A 493 12.65 20.46 -84.25
C ASN A 493 13.82 20.81 -83.31
N GLU A 494 13.57 21.47 -82.17
CA GLU A 494 14.60 21.71 -81.15
C GLU A 494 14.28 20.98 -79.85
N ASN A 495 15.29 20.40 -79.19
CA ASN A 495 15.19 19.87 -77.82
C ASN A 495 16.10 20.65 -76.86
N ASN A 496 15.49 21.34 -75.90
CA ASN A 496 16.13 21.99 -74.75
C ASN A 496 15.77 21.29 -73.42
N GLY A 497 14.77 20.42 -73.41
CA GLY A 497 14.28 19.65 -72.26
C GLY A 497 14.68 18.17 -72.30
N THR A 498 13.86 17.32 -71.68
CA THR A 498 14.12 15.88 -71.56
C THR A 498 13.25 15.06 -72.49
N ILE A 499 13.84 14.05 -73.14
CA ILE A 499 13.14 13.00 -73.87
C ILE A 499 13.66 11.65 -73.38
N GLU A 500 12.78 10.79 -72.83
CA GLU A 500 13.21 9.50 -72.25
C GLU A 500 12.24 8.35 -72.54
N ASN A 501 12.75 7.13 -72.73
CA ASN A 501 11.92 5.93 -72.94
C ASN A 501 10.98 6.04 -74.16
N VAL A 502 11.50 6.57 -75.27
CA VAL A 502 10.72 6.83 -76.51
C VAL A 502 11.07 5.83 -77.61
N PHE A 503 10.03 5.25 -78.21
CA PHE A 503 10.14 4.57 -79.50
C PHE A 503 9.68 5.53 -80.60
N VAL A 504 10.42 5.64 -81.69
CA VAL A 504 9.99 6.40 -82.86
C VAL A 504 10.17 5.59 -84.13
N GLU A 505 9.14 5.53 -84.96
CA GLU A 505 9.18 4.96 -86.29
C GLU A 505 8.85 6.07 -87.30
N VAL A 506 9.75 6.29 -88.25
CA VAL A 506 9.60 7.35 -89.24
C VAL A 506 9.64 6.77 -90.65
N LYS A 507 8.69 7.20 -91.49
CA LYS A 507 8.74 7.01 -92.93
C LYS A 507 9.19 8.30 -93.61
N MET A 508 10.32 8.24 -94.29
CA MET A 508 10.92 9.36 -95.02
C MET A 508 10.36 9.45 -96.45
N GLU A 509 9.62 10.50 -96.79
CA GLU A 509 9.14 10.79 -98.16
C GLU A 509 10.19 11.53 -99.01
N THR A 510 11.06 12.30 -98.38
CA THR A 510 12.14 13.09 -99.00
C THR A 510 13.30 13.27 -98.01
N THR A 511 14.50 13.59 -98.50
CA THR A 511 15.67 13.91 -97.65
C THR A 511 16.08 15.38 -97.74
N GLY A 512 16.41 15.97 -96.58
CA GLY A 512 16.94 17.31 -96.40
C GLY A 512 18.38 17.31 -95.85
N TRP A 513 18.76 18.40 -95.19
CA TRP A 513 20.05 18.52 -94.49
C TRP A 513 19.88 18.24 -92.99
N ALA A 514 20.59 17.24 -92.46
CA ALA A 514 20.61 16.87 -91.03
C ALA A 514 19.21 16.53 -90.46
N ASN A 515 18.46 15.72 -91.19
CA ASN A 515 17.13 15.22 -90.78
C ASN A 515 17.25 14.10 -89.75
N ALA A 516 16.19 13.82 -88.98
CA ALA A 516 16.18 12.71 -88.04
C ALA A 516 14.78 12.16 -87.71
N ALA A 517 14.75 10.98 -87.07
CA ALA A 517 13.49 10.41 -86.60
C ALA A 517 12.90 11.16 -85.40
N LEU A 518 13.72 11.55 -84.41
CA LEU A 518 13.22 12.12 -83.15
C LEU A 518 13.44 13.63 -83.05
N VAL A 519 14.70 14.09 -83.14
CA VAL A 519 15.08 15.49 -82.86
C VAL A 519 15.89 16.10 -84.00
N GLY A 520 15.48 17.26 -84.51
CA GLY A 520 16.24 18.02 -85.51
C GLY A 520 17.55 18.58 -84.96
N ILE A 521 17.47 19.33 -83.87
CA ILE A 521 18.59 19.88 -83.11
C ILE A 521 18.43 19.59 -81.61
N ASN A 522 19.35 18.81 -81.04
CA ASN A 522 19.50 18.70 -79.59
C ASN A 522 20.40 19.82 -79.09
N LYS A 523 19.91 20.69 -78.20
CA LYS A 523 20.67 21.82 -77.65
C LYS A 523 21.51 21.38 -76.46
N GLY A 524 22.40 22.25 -75.98
CA GLY A 524 23.30 21.95 -74.85
C GLY A 524 22.59 21.59 -73.53
N THR A 525 21.32 21.97 -73.34
CA THR A 525 20.50 21.53 -72.19
C THR A 525 19.62 20.31 -72.51
N GLY A 526 19.52 19.93 -73.78
CA GLY A 526 18.67 18.84 -74.25
C GLY A 526 19.20 17.47 -73.83
N ILE A 527 18.32 16.71 -73.17
CA ILE A 527 18.59 15.35 -72.70
C ILE A 527 17.75 14.37 -73.53
N ILE A 528 18.40 13.36 -74.09
CA ILE A 528 17.77 12.26 -74.84
C ILE A 528 18.30 10.96 -74.21
N ARG A 529 17.42 10.11 -73.69
CA ARG A 529 17.80 8.83 -73.05
C ARG A 529 16.90 7.67 -73.42
N ASN A 530 17.46 6.48 -73.56
CA ASN A 530 16.69 5.24 -73.71
C ASN A 530 15.69 5.34 -74.88
N VAL A 531 16.24 5.51 -76.09
CA VAL A 531 15.48 5.77 -77.32
C VAL A 531 15.79 4.70 -78.35
N ILE A 532 14.76 4.24 -79.07
CA ILE A 532 14.95 3.46 -80.31
C ILE A 532 14.24 4.18 -81.45
N ALA A 533 14.97 4.49 -82.51
CA ALA A 533 14.44 5.02 -83.76
C ALA A 533 14.47 3.94 -84.85
N VAL A 534 13.36 3.75 -85.56
CA VAL A 534 13.23 2.86 -86.73
C VAL A 534 12.99 3.72 -87.96
N LEU A 535 13.81 3.52 -88.99
CA LEU A 535 13.77 4.32 -90.20
C LEU A 535 13.29 3.46 -91.37
N THR A 536 12.30 3.99 -92.08
CA THR A 536 11.85 3.51 -93.39
C THR A 536 11.79 4.68 -94.36
N LYS A 537 11.71 4.41 -95.66
CA LYS A 537 11.66 5.44 -96.71
C LYS A 537 10.78 5.03 -97.89
N ASP A 538 10.38 6.01 -98.68
CA ASP A 538 9.85 5.76 -100.03
C ASP A 538 10.96 5.48 -101.05
N GLU A 539 10.58 4.85 -102.17
CA GLU A 539 11.49 4.52 -103.27
C GLU A 539 12.14 5.78 -103.85
N GLY A 540 13.45 5.77 -104.05
CA GLY A 540 14.22 6.90 -104.58
C GLY A 540 14.74 7.91 -103.54
N VAL A 541 14.39 7.78 -102.27
CA VAL A 541 14.90 8.62 -101.17
C VAL A 541 16.35 8.21 -100.81
N SER A 542 17.25 9.18 -100.62
CA SER A 542 18.70 8.94 -100.45
C SER A 542 19.29 9.54 -99.17
N ALA A 543 20.11 8.74 -98.48
CA ALA A 543 20.46 8.82 -97.06
C ALA A 543 21.27 10.04 -96.58
N GLY A 544 22.01 10.69 -97.48
CA GLY A 544 23.40 11.10 -97.18
C GLY A 544 23.66 12.16 -96.10
N ARG A 545 22.64 12.70 -95.42
CA ARG A 545 22.73 13.70 -94.33
C ARG A 545 21.61 13.51 -93.29
N LEU A 546 21.49 12.30 -92.76
CA LEU A 546 20.41 11.92 -91.86
C LEU A 546 21.01 11.26 -90.60
N GLY A 547 20.55 11.68 -89.41
CA GLY A 547 20.89 11.04 -88.14
C GLY A 547 19.73 10.20 -87.64
N ALA A 548 19.99 8.95 -87.26
CA ALA A 548 18.90 8.00 -86.96
C ALA A 548 17.94 8.51 -85.86
N VAL A 549 18.48 9.13 -84.81
CA VAL A 549 17.73 9.71 -83.69
C VAL A 549 17.80 11.24 -83.69
N VAL A 550 18.98 11.84 -83.95
CA VAL A 550 19.22 13.30 -83.87
C VAL A 550 19.89 13.85 -85.12
N GLY A 551 19.40 14.98 -85.65
CA GLY A 551 19.97 15.64 -86.82
C GLY A 551 21.32 16.29 -86.51
N ALA A 552 21.32 17.23 -85.57
CA ALA A 552 22.52 17.88 -85.05
C ALA A 552 22.49 17.99 -83.51
N ASP A 553 23.58 17.63 -82.85
CA ASP A 553 23.78 17.84 -81.41
C ASP A 553 24.73 19.01 -81.14
N TYR A 554 24.23 20.00 -80.40
CA TYR A 554 24.96 21.20 -79.98
C TYR A 554 25.40 21.09 -78.52
N ASN A 555 26.06 19.97 -78.20
CA ASN A 555 26.65 19.60 -76.91
C ASN A 555 25.62 19.21 -75.83
N GLY A 556 24.54 18.54 -76.23
CA GLY A 556 23.54 18.01 -75.32
C GLY A 556 23.96 16.69 -74.67
N THR A 557 22.98 15.99 -74.12
CA THR A 557 23.12 14.62 -73.59
C THR A 557 22.33 13.65 -74.45
N ILE A 558 23.00 12.61 -74.96
CA ILE A 558 22.37 11.50 -75.68
C ILE A 558 22.90 10.20 -75.07
N HIS A 559 22.08 9.45 -74.33
CA HIS A 559 22.47 8.16 -73.74
C HIS A 559 21.54 7.03 -74.21
N ASN A 560 22.09 5.84 -74.47
CA ASN A 560 21.33 4.64 -74.85
C ASN A 560 20.32 4.92 -75.99
N ALA A 561 20.75 5.70 -76.97
CA ALA A 561 19.96 6.00 -78.16
C ALA A 561 20.39 5.06 -79.30
N TYR A 562 19.42 4.39 -79.91
CA TYR A 562 19.67 3.37 -80.91
C TYR A 562 18.91 3.63 -82.21
N GLY A 563 19.63 3.58 -83.34
CA GLY A 563 19.03 3.63 -84.68
C GLY A 563 18.88 2.24 -85.27
N VAL A 564 17.74 1.96 -85.90
CA VAL A 564 17.51 0.82 -86.79
C VAL A 564 17.31 1.39 -88.17
N CYS A 565 18.38 1.39 -88.96
CA CYS A 565 18.52 2.21 -90.16
C CYS A 565 17.97 1.55 -91.43
N GLY A 566 17.76 0.23 -91.45
CA GLY A 566 17.31 -0.50 -92.64
C GLY A 566 18.21 -0.24 -93.84
N ASP A 567 17.59 0.13 -94.96
CA ASP A 567 18.27 0.65 -96.15
C ASP A 567 18.22 2.19 -96.24
N VAL A 568 17.78 2.88 -95.18
CA VAL A 568 17.65 4.34 -95.12
C VAL A 568 18.98 5.02 -94.83
N ILE A 569 19.82 4.43 -93.97
CA ILE A 569 21.23 4.78 -93.81
C ILE A 569 22.02 3.48 -93.97
N ALA A 570 22.85 3.37 -95.00
CA ALA A 570 23.56 2.14 -95.29
C ALA A 570 24.74 1.97 -94.31
N SER A 571 25.02 0.74 -93.88
CA SER A 571 26.09 0.43 -92.91
C SER A 571 27.51 0.78 -93.37
N SER A 572 27.69 1.10 -94.66
CA SER A 572 28.92 1.64 -95.25
C SER A 572 29.06 3.16 -95.13
N GLU A 573 28.03 3.90 -94.75
CA GLU A 573 28.03 5.36 -94.69
C GLU A 573 28.52 5.88 -93.33
N ASP A 574 29.20 7.03 -93.32
CA ASP A 574 29.66 7.66 -92.07
C ASP A 574 28.51 7.98 -91.11
N ALA A 575 27.34 8.35 -91.65
CA ALA A 575 26.11 8.60 -90.90
C ALA A 575 25.59 7.37 -90.13
N PHE A 576 26.02 6.15 -90.48
CA PHE A 576 25.66 4.94 -89.74
C PHE A 576 26.46 4.80 -88.44
N LYS A 577 27.60 5.47 -88.27
CA LYS A 577 28.48 5.27 -87.09
C LYS A 577 27.84 5.72 -85.77
N THR A 578 26.95 6.71 -85.81
CA THR A 578 26.32 7.32 -84.64
C THR A 578 24.84 7.59 -84.89
N PRO A 579 23.95 7.50 -83.89
CA PRO A 579 22.54 7.84 -84.04
C PRO A 579 22.29 9.35 -84.17
N TYR A 580 23.34 10.16 -84.10
CA TYR A 580 23.35 11.60 -84.38
C TYR A 580 24.26 11.89 -85.58
N PHE A 581 23.84 12.78 -86.49
CA PHE A 581 24.60 13.07 -87.72
C PHE A 581 25.66 14.16 -87.53
N GLU A 582 25.27 15.37 -87.12
CA GLU A 582 26.22 16.43 -86.72
C GLU A 582 26.43 16.41 -85.20
N GLY A 583 27.68 16.58 -84.74
CA GLY A 583 28.00 16.66 -83.32
C GLY A 583 29.29 17.46 -83.07
N TRP A 584 29.25 18.38 -82.12
CA TRP A 584 30.39 19.24 -81.78
C TRP A 584 31.33 18.64 -80.72
N ASN A 585 31.15 17.36 -80.39
CA ASN A 585 32.00 16.54 -79.50
C ASN A 585 32.25 17.06 -78.07
N ASN A 586 31.51 18.07 -77.61
CA ASN A 586 31.60 18.59 -76.24
C ASN A 586 30.32 18.29 -75.41
N GLY A 587 29.46 17.41 -75.92
CA GLY A 587 28.28 16.84 -75.23
C GLY A 587 28.57 15.51 -74.52
N SER A 588 27.53 14.89 -73.94
CA SER A 588 27.63 13.61 -73.23
C SER A 588 27.00 12.47 -74.03
N TYR A 589 27.81 11.50 -74.43
CA TYR A 589 27.40 10.38 -75.29
C TYR A 589 27.79 9.04 -74.66
N VAL A 590 26.82 8.18 -74.38
CA VAL A 590 27.01 6.88 -73.69
C VAL A 590 26.07 5.84 -74.30
N GLY A 591 26.55 4.63 -74.57
CA GLY A 591 25.68 3.51 -75.00
C GLY A 591 25.00 3.66 -76.37
N ASN A 592 25.36 4.67 -77.17
CA ASN A 592 24.70 5.02 -78.43
C ASN A 592 25.21 4.19 -79.63
N GLN A 593 24.32 3.62 -80.45
CA GLN A 593 24.72 2.80 -81.61
C GLN A 593 23.61 2.63 -82.66
N ASN A 594 23.97 2.57 -83.95
CA ASN A 594 23.04 2.15 -85.01
C ASN A 594 23.22 0.67 -85.38
N TYR A 595 22.14 0.10 -85.91
CA TYR A 595 22.01 -1.28 -86.38
C TYR A 595 21.29 -1.29 -87.73
N THR A 596 21.56 -2.30 -88.56
CA THR A 596 20.90 -2.44 -89.87
C THR A 596 19.47 -2.89 -89.67
N THR A 597 19.29 -3.86 -88.77
CA THR A 597 18.00 -4.46 -88.46
C THR A 597 17.68 -4.37 -86.98
N MET A 598 16.39 -4.39 -86.66
CA MET A 598 15.90 -4.56 -85.29
C MET A 598 16.42 -5.86 -84.65
N ALA A 599 16.71 -6.87 -85.49
CA ALA A 599 17.23 -8.14 -85.01
C ALA A 599 18.62 -8.01 -84.39
N GLU A 600 19.52 -7.27 -85.04
CA GLU A 600 20.86 -6.96 -84.55
C GLU A 600 20.83 -6.12 -83.27
N LEU A 601 19.94 -5.11 -83.19
CA LEU A 601 19.77 -4.30 -81.98
C LEU A 601 19.37 -5.18 -80.78
N LEU A 602 18.35 -6.02 -80.94
CA LEU A 602 17.87 -6.89 -79.86
C LEU A 602 18.93 -7.92 -79.45
N GLU A 603 19.69 -8.47 -80.39
CA GLU A 603 20.80 -9.38 -80.09
C GLU A 603 21.93 -8.68 -79.30
N ALA A 604 22.29 -7.46 -79.69
CA ALA A 604 23.38 -6.72 -79.06
C ALA A 604 23.01 -6.04 -77.73
N LYS A 605 21.74 -5.65 -77.53
CA LYS A 605 21.32 -4.71 -76.47
C LYS A 605 20.15 -5.14 -75.59
N SER A 606 19.49 -6.27 -75.84
CA SER A 606 18.37 -6.73 -74.99
C SER A 606 18.73 -6.86 -73.50
N ALA A 607 19.97 -7.22 -73.16
CA ALA A 607 20.45 -7.29 -71.79
C ALA A 607 20.67 -5.91 -71.12
N GLU A 608 20.76 -4.83 -71.91
CA GLU A 608 20.86 -3.45 -71.42
C GLU A 608 19.48 -2.80 -71.21
N PHE A 609 18.39 -3.44 -71.68
CA PHE A 609 17.02 -2.95 -71.53
C PHE A 609 16.44 -3.36 -70.16
N THR A 610 16.87 -2.65 -69.12
CA THR A 610 16.53 -2.92 -67.71
C THR A 610 16.19 -1.63 -66.94
N GLU A 611 15.45 -1.76 -65.83
CA GLU A 611 15.14 -0.63 -64.94
C GLU A 611 16.40 0.01 -64.33
N GLU A 612 17.46 -0.79 -64.10
CA GLU A 612 18.78 -0.31 -63.64
C GLU A 612 19.42 0.67 -64.62
N ASN A 613 19.24 0.45 -65.93
CA ASN A 613 19.67 1.37 -66.99
C ASN A 613 18.63 2.46 -67.31
N GLY A 614 17.62 2.64 -66.45
CA GLY A 614 16.58 3.66 -66.57
C GLY A 614 15.47 3.34 -67.57
N TRP A 615 15.41 2.11 -68.10
CA TRP A 615 14.30 1.70 -68.96
C TRP A 615 13.05 1.47 -68.12
N ASN A 616 11.96 2.18 -68.41
CA ASN A 616 10.71 1.97 -67.71
C ASN A 616 10.09 0.62 -68.13
N MET A 617 10.40 -0.48 -67.44
CA MET A 617 10.01 -1.82 -67.93
C MET A 617 8.51 -2.05 -68.00
N THR A 618 7.73 -1.38 -67.13
CA THR A 618 6.26 -1.38 -67.16
C THR A 618 5.71 -0.88 -68.50
N TYR A 619 6.28 0.21 -69.03
CA TYR A 619 5.87 0.77 -70.31
C TYR A 619 6.68 0.21 -71.49
N PHE A 620 7.94 -0.18 -71.29
CA PHE A 620 8.81 -0.75 -72.31
C PHE A 620 8.18 -2.00 -72.94
N ALA A 621 7.66 -2.91 -72.11
CA ALA A 621 6.96 -4.12 -72.54
C ALA A 621 5.63 -3.85 -73.29
N LYS A 622 5.24 -2.59 -73.47
CA LYS A 622 4.03 -2.12 -74.18
C LYS A 622 4.41 -1.27 -75.39
N THR A 623 5.23 -0.24 -75.20
CA THR A 623 5.80 0.64 -76.24
C THR A 623 6.58 -0.15 -77.30
N PHE A 624 7.40 -1.11 -76.85
CA PHE A 624 8.28 -1.92 -77.70
C PHE A 624 7.72 -3.36 -77.87
N LYS A 625 6.44 -3.59 -77.56
CA LYS A 625 5.85 -4.92 -77.68
C LYS A 625 5.70 -5.36 -79.13
N SER A 626 5.26 -4.45 -80.00
CA SER A 626 5.18 -4.65 -81.45
C SER A 626 6.54 -5.03 -82.06
N VAL A 627 7.62 -4.45 -81.53
CA VAL A 627 9.01 -4.70 -81.92
C VAL A 627 9.47 -6.12 -81.56
N LEU A 628 8.93 -6.69 -80.48
CA LEU A 628 9.19 -8.06 -80.05
C LEU A 628 8.28 -9.07 -80.78
N ASP A 629 7.01 -8.71 -80.98
CA ASP A 629 6.01 -9.54 -81.63
C ASP A 629 6.28 -9.69 -83.15
N SER A 630 6.89 -8.69 -83.80
CA SER A 630 7.31 -8.72 -85.22
C SER A 630 8.53 -9.63 -85.52
N LYS A 631 8.85 -10.55 -84.61
CA LYS A 631 9.86 -11.62 -84.78
C LYS A 631 9.30 -13.04 -84.59
N ASN A 632 8.06 -13.17 -84.12
CA ASN A 632 7.38 -14.46 -83.90
C ASN A 632 6.29 -14.74 -84.96
N ALA A 633 6.20 -13.90 -85.99
CA ALA A 633 5.38 -14.04 -87.20
C ALA A 633 6.27 -13.82 -88.44
#